data_AF-A0A5C8KJL9-F1
#
_entry.id   AF-A0A5C8KJL9-F1
#
_cell.length_a   1.000
_cell.length_b   1.000
_cell.length_c   1.000
_cell.angle_alpha   90.00
_cell.angle_beta   90.00
_cell.angle_gamma   90.00
#
_symmetry.space_group_name_H-M   'P 1'
#
loop_
_entity.id
_entity.type
_entity.pdbx_description
1 polymer ?
#
loop_
_entity_poly.entity_id
_entity_poly.type
_entity_poly.pdbx_seq_one_letter_code
_entity_poly.pdbx_strand_id
1 'polypeptide(L)'
;MQHHNESAGDHASRNASPVTSWSREHWALATLLATLAVFTISIVPGLANATREPVVAHNTFELELPPISIDPTEGDAPGMGEPDWQQVAVAPGQTFGQLFGQLGLSTRDMYRLLEHPGAEQALTRIRAGQQFEFDIPNPGELRAVRFERGDEVVQLALTEEGVEESVTERQVQRRVMMASGEVRSSLFEAGERAGIANSTLFAMANVLENSIDFSRDIRVGDRFHVIYEEIWRDGERLRDGGVVAASFSNRGKDHVALRYVHADGKVEYYDQDGRPVRGSFLRMPIEFSRISSRFNPNRRHPIYGTVRAHQGVDFAAATGTPIRSAGNGRVTFAGWQGGYGRTVIVDHGRGITTLYAHMSRLGNYRVGQRVTQGNVIGYVGATGTATGPHLHYEFRVNGAHRDPLTVTLPKPEPLPANELARFRAQTAPALAQIQLIDGRRLALAE
;
A
#
# COMPACT_ATOMS: atom_id res chain seq x y z
N MET A 1 -40.82 -85.48 -2.05
CA MET A 1 -41.79 -84.98 -3.06
C MET A 1 -40.95 -84.32 -4.16
N GLN A 2 -40.61 -84.95 -5.31
CA GLN A 2 -41.25 -86.11 -6.00
C GLN A 2 -42.69 -85.76 -6.43
N HIS A 3 -43.17 -85.87 -7.68
CA HIS A 3 -42.64 -86.27 -9.02
C HIS A 3 -43.13 -85.24 -10.09
N HIS A 4 -42.85 -85.24 -11.42
CA HIS A 4 -42.01 -85.94 -12.43
C HIS A 4 -41.34 -84.82 -13.30
N ASN A 5 -40.44 -84.94 -14.30
CA ASN A 5 -40.07 -85.91 -15.37
C ASN A 5 -40.86 -85.81 -16.71
N GLU A 6 -40.14 -86.05 -17.82
CA GLU A 6 -40.56 -86.18 -19.25
C GLU A 6 -41.09 -84.90 -19.95
N SER A 7 -40.63 -84.43 -21.14
CA SER A 7 -39.85 -84.91 -22.30
C SER A 7 -40.67 -85.41 -23.51
N ALA A 8 -40.67 -84.66 -24.62
CA ALA A 8 -40.35 -85.11 -26.00
C ALA A 8 -40.84 -84.15 -27.12
N GLY A 9 -40.05 -83.98 -28.19
CA GLY A 9 -40.47 -83.52 -29.53
C GLY A 9 -40.77 -82.01 -29.73
N ASP A 10 -40.72 -81.47 -30.94
CA ASP A 10 -40.09 -81.96 -32.19
C ASP A 10 -39.78 -80.77 -33.15
N HIS A 11 -39.08 -81.03 -34.26
CA HIS A 11 -38.64 -80.05 -35.26
C HIS A 11 -39.77 -79.37 -36.06
N ALA A 12 -39.60 -78.09 -36.40
CA ALA A 12 -40.04 -77.54 -37.69
C ALA A 12 -39.33 -76.22 -38.08
N SER A 13 -39.26 -75.96 -39.39
CA SER A 13 -38.52 -74.87 -40.03
C SER A 13 -39.24 -73.52 -40.13
N ARG A 14 -38.45 -72.44 -40.08
CA ARG A 14 -38.53 -71.19 -40.89
C ARG A 14 -39.90 -70.70 -41.39
N ASN A 15 -40.20 -69.42 -41.15
CA ASN A 15 -40.68 -68.54 -42.21
C ASN A 15 -40.22 -67.08 -42.01
N ALA A 16 -40.21 -66.29 -43.08
CA ALA A 16 -39.73 -64.90 -43.08
C ALA A 16 -40.83 -63.87 -42.75
N SER A 17 -40.41 -62.70 -42.27
CA SER A 17 -41.26 -61.62 -41.76
C SER A 17 -42.10 -60.89 -42.82
N PRO A 18 -43.19 -60.23 -42.39
CA PRO A 18 -43.52 -58.93 -42.98
C PRO A 18 -43.83 -57.83 -41.95
N VAL A 19 -43.14 -56.70 -42.13
CA VAL A 19 -43.61 -55.31 -41.96
C VAL A 19 -44.50 -54.98 -40.75
N THR A 20 -43.91 -54.36 -39.72
CA THR A 20 -44.64 -53.48 -38.79
C THR A 20 -45.01 -52.16 -39.48
N SER A 21 -46.25 -52.02 -39.93
CA SER A 21 -46.73 -50.77 -40.55
C SER A 21 -46.86 -49.65 -39.52
N TRP A 22 -45.96 -48.66 -39.58
CA TRP A 22 -45.98 -47.49 -38.69
C TRP A 22 -47.29 -46.69 -38.82
N SER A 23 -47.97 -46.43 -37.70
CA SER A 23 -49.16 -45.55 -37.69
C SER A 23 -48.77 -44.10 -38.02
N ARG A 24 -49.77 -43.26 -38.34
CA ARG A 24 -49.54 -41.83 -38.61
C ARG A 24 -48.87 -41.10 -37.43
N GLU A 25 -49.12 -41.54 -36.21
CA GLU A 25 -48.52 -40.97 -34.99
C GLU A 25 -47.03 -41.33 -34.87
N HIS A 26 -46.64 -42.57 -35.20
CA HIS A 26 -45.24 -42.99 -35.25
C HIS A 26 -44.46 -42.17 -36.28
N TRP A 27 -45.06 -41.92 -37.46
CA TRP A 27 -44.48 -41.03 -38.46
C TRP A 27 -44.35 -39.59 -37.98
N ALA A 28 -45.37 -39.04 -37.30
CA ALA A 28 -45.34 -37.67 -36.78
C ALA A 28 -44.31 -37.50 -35.64
N LEU A 29 -44.18 -38.47 -34.74
CA LEU A 29 -43.15 -38.48 -33.70
C LEU A 29 -41.75 -38.61 -34.29
N ALA A 30 -41.58 -39.44 -35.33
CA ALA A 30 -40.31 -39.59 -36.01
C ALA A 30 -39.88 -38.33 -36.79
N THR A 31 -40.80 -37.63 -37.47
CA THR A 31 -40.47 -36.33 -38.09
C THR A 31 -40.19 -35.26 -37.04
N LEU A 32 -40.88 -35.24 -35.90
CA LEU A 32 -40.59 -34.32 -34.79
C LEU A 32 -39.19 -34.57 -34.19
N LEU A 33 -38.82 -35.83 -33.95
CA LEU A 33 -37.49 -36.18 -33.45
C LEU A 33 -36.39 -35.91 -34.50
N ALA A 34 -36.67 -36.15 -35.78
CA ALA A 34 -35.73 -35.85 -36.86
C ALA A 34 -35.50 -34.34 -37.04
N THR A 35 -36.56 -33.50 -36.99
CA THR A 35 -36.38 -32.05 -37.07
C THR A 35 -35.67 -31.50 -35.83
N LEU A 36 -35.97 -32.00 -34.63
CA LEU A 36 -35.27 -31.61 -33.40
C LEU A 36 -33.78 -31.98 -33.46
N ALA A 37 -33.45 -33.17 -33.97
CA ALA A 37 -32.06 -33.61 -34.18
C ALA A 37 -31.33 -32.75 -35.22
N VAL A 38 -31.97 -32.40 -36.34
CA VAL A 38 -31.39 -31.46 -37.32
C VAL A 38 -31.16 -30.08 -36.68
N PHE A 39 -32.11 -29.56 -35.92
CA PHE A 39 -31.96 -28.27 -35.22
C PHE A 39 -30.78 -28.28 -34.24
N THR A 40 -30.59 -29.33 -33.44
CA THR A 40 -29.42 -29.41 -32.54
C THR A 40 -28.11 -29.53 -33.32
N ILE A 41 -28.07 -30.33 -34.40
CA ILE A 41 -26.89 -30.47 -35.26
C ILE A 41 -26.54 -29.15 -35.99
N SER A 42 -27.52 -28.33 -36.36
CA SER A 42 -27.27 -27.02 -37.00
C SER A 42 -26.88 -25.91 -36.02
N ILE A 43 -27.48 -25.86 -34.82
CA ILE A 43 -27.28 -24.75 -33.87
C ILE A 43 -25.97 -24.90 -33.07
N VAL A 44 -25.64 -26.11 -32.61
CA VAL A 44 -24.49 -26.33 -31.70
C VAL A 44 -23.14 -25.92 -32.32
N PRO A 45 -22.81 -26.25 -33.59
CA PRO A 45 -21.56 -25.78 -34.21
C PRO A 45 -21.51 -24.27 -34.43
N GLY A 46 -22.67 -23.61 -34.57
CA GLY A 46 -22.76 -22.15 -34.70
C GLY A 46 -22.36 -21.45 -33.40
N LEU A 47 -22.97 -21.85 -32.28
CA LEU A 47 -22.62 -21.30 -30.96
C LEU A 47 -21.15 -21.60 -30.58
N ALA A 48 -20.67 -22.82 -30.86
CA ALA A 48 -19.28 -23.21 -30.54
C ALA A 48 -18.21 -22.40 -31.29
N ASN A 49 -18.53 -21.83 -32.45
CA ASN A 49 -17.66 -20.88 -33.14
C ASN A 49 -17.84 -19.44 -32.65
N ALA A 50 -19.04 -19.04 -32.23
CA ALA A 50 -19.30 -17.71 -31.66
C ALA A 50 -18.61 -17.48 -30.30
N THR A 51 -18.31 -18.55 -29.55
CA THR A 51 -17.58 -18.50 -28.27
C THR A 51 -16.06 -18.60 -28.40
N ARG A 52 -15.50 -18.61 -29.62
CA ARG A 52 -14.04 -18.53 -29.82
C ARG A 52 -13.63 -17.07 -29.86
N GLU A 53 -12.91 -16.63 -28.82
CA GLU A 53 -12.22 -15.34 -28.86
C GLU A 53 -11.31 -15.29 -30.11
N PRO A 54 -11.27 -14.16 -30.84
CA PRO A 54 -10.39 -14.03 -31.99
C PRO A 54 -8.94 -14.09 -31.50
N VAL A 55 -8.20 -15.13 -31.91
CA VAL A 55 -6.76 -15.21 -31.67
C VAL A 55 -6.12 -14.05 -32.42
N VAL A 56 -5.79 -12.98 -31.69
CA VAL A 56 -5.04 -11.84 -32.22
C VAL A 56 -3.67 -12.36 -32.62
N ALA A 57 -3.45 -12.51 -33.93
CA ALA A 57 -2.16 -12.85 -34.48
C ALA A 57 -1.19 -11.71 -34.17
N HIS A 58 -0.38 -11.90 -33.12
CA HIS A 58 0.68 -10.97 -32.76
C HIS A 58 1.82 -11.12 -33.77
N ASN A 59 1.69 -10.41 -34.90
CA ASN A 59 2.78 -10.25 -35.85
C ASN A 59 3.88 -9.42 -35.17
N THR A 60 4.79 -10.10 -34.48
CA THR A 60 6.03 -9.52 -33.96
C THR A 60 6.91 -9.15 -35.14
N PHE A 61 6.78 -7.93 -35.62
CA PHE A 61 7.80 -7.30 -36.45
C PHE A 61 9.02 -7.07 -35.56
N GLU A 62 10.10 -7.77 -35.88
CA GLU A 62 11.42 -7.47 -35.34
C GLU A 62 11.84 -6.12 -35.92
N LEU A 63 11.73 -5.05 -35.12
CA LEU A 63 12.36 -3.79 -35.48
C LEU A 63 13.87 -4.00 -35.38
N GLU A 64 14.54 -4.01 -36.53
CA GLU A 64 15.96 -3.67 -36.57
C GLU A 64 16.11 -2.31 -35.90
N LEU A 65 16.67 -2.30 -34.69
CA LEU A 65 17.03 -1.07 -34.02
C LEU A 65 18.00 -0.32 -34.94
N PRO A 66 17.80 1.00 -35.18
CA PRO A 66 18.82 1.77 -35.89
C PRO A 66 20.13 1.59 -35.13
N PRO A 67 21.26 1.35 -35.84
CA PRO A 67 22.54 1.13 -35.17
C PRO A 67 22.79 2.32 -34.24
N ILE A 68 23.11 2.03 -32.98
CA ILE A 68 23.39 3.07 -32.00
C ILE A 68 24.64 3.80 -32.49
N SER A 69 24.45 4.97 -33.08
CA SER A 69 25.51 5.94 -33.33
C SER A 69 26.01 6.42 -31.98
N ILE A 70 26.96 5.68 -31.41
CA ILE A 70 27.81 6.18 -30.34
C ILE A 70 28.69 7.23 -31.00
N ASP A 71 28.24 8.49 -31.02
CA ASP A 71 29.09 9.62 -31.44
C ASP A 71 30.23 9.73 -30.39
N PRO A 72 31.50 9.43 -30.72
CA PRO A 72 32.56 9.26 -29.71
C PRO A 72 33.11 10.59 -29.16
N THR A 73 32.27 11.62 -29.10
CA THR A 73 32.69 13.04 -29.05
C THR A 73 31.92 13.90 -28.05
N GLU A 74 30.98 13.34 -27.28
CA GLU A 74 30.41 13.99 -26.09
C GLU A 74 30.83 13.25 -24.80
N GLY A 75 31.93 13.70 -24.18
CA GLY A 75 32.28 13.32 -22.80
C GLY A 75 33.76 13.33 -22.45
N ASP A 76 34.59 12.69 -23.28
CA ASP A 76 35.99 12.39 -22.89
C ASP A 76 36.90 13.63 -22.92
N ALA A 77 37.32 14.04 -21.72
CA ALA A 77 38.40 15.01 -21.54
C ALA A 77 39.74 14.41 -22.02
N PRO A 78 40.59 15.15 -22.77
CA PRO A 78 41.76 14.53 -23.41
C PRO A 78 42.83 14.11 -22.39
N GLY A 79 43.19 12.83 -22.38
CA GLY A 79 44.49 12.36 -21.86
C GLY A 79 44.50 11.51 -20.59
N MET A 80 43.35 11.01 -20.12
CA MET A 80 43.31 9.98 -19.07
C MET A 80 42.72 8.67 -19.60
N GLY A 81 43.38 7.54 -19.31
CA GLY A 81 42.92 6.22 -19.74
C GLY A 81 41.65 5.75 -18.99
N GLU A 82 40.94 4.79 -19.59
CA GLU A 82 39.71 4.20 -19.05
C GLU A 82 39.87 3.81 -17.56
N PRO A 83 38.86 4.07 -16.72
CA PRO A 83 38.94 3.78 -15.29
C PRO A 83 38.74 2.29 -14.98
N ASP A 84 39.79 1.67 -14.42
CA ASP A 84 39.77 0.30 -13.89
C ASP A 84 39.17 0.32 -12.47
N TRP A 85 37.87 0.03 -12.38
CA TRP A 85 37.10 0.12 -11.14
C TRP A 85 37.24 -1.14 -10.28
N GLN A 86 38.13 -1.10 -9.29
CA GLN A 86 38.22 -2.14 -8.28
C GLN A 86 37.02 -2.08 -7.32
N GLN A 87 36.07 -3.01 -7.46
CA GLN A 87 34.94 -3.14 -6.54
C GLN A 87 35.34 -3.88 -5.25
N VAL A 88 34.92 -3.34 -4.09
CA VAL A 88 35.29 -3.81 -2.75
C VAL A 88 34.09 -3.81 -1.81
N ALA A 89 33.80 -4.97 -1.22
CA ALA A 89 32.72 -5.14 -0.26
C ALA A 89 33.18 -4.88 1.19
N VAL A 90 32.40 -4.13 1.95
CA VAL A 90 32.65 -3.83 3.37
C VAL A 90 32.40 -5.06 4.24
N ALA A 91 33.43 -5.52 4.96
CA ALA A 91 33.31 -6.63 5.91
C ALA A 91 32.57 -6.24 7.21
N PRO A 92 32.00 -7.21 7.97
CA PRO A 92 31.30 -6.92 9.22
C PRO A 92 32.15 -6.16 10.25
N GLY A 93 31.76 -4.92 10.56
CA GLY A 93 32.47 -4.06 11.51
C GLY A 93 33.69 -3.33 10.94
N GLN A 94 33.99 -3.48 9.65
CA GLN A 94 35.06 -2.73 8.97
C GLN A 94 34.71 -1.24 8.86
N THR A 95 35.71 -0.36 8.96
CA THR A 95 35.57 1.08 8.72
C THR A 95 36.16 1.49 7.37
N PHE A 96 35.72 2.63 6.84
CA PHE A 96 36.19 3.14 5.55
C PHE A 96 37.71 3.38 5.53
N GLY A 97 38.29 3.83 6.65
CA GLY A 97 39.74 3.97 6.81
C GLY A 97 40.51 2.65 6.88
N GLN A 98 39.89 1.57 7.40
CA GLN A 98 40.48 0.22 7.31
C GLN A 98 40.46 -0.30 5.87
N LEU A 99 39.43 0.04 5.10
CA LEU A 99 39.31 -0.35 3.69
C LEU A 99 40.34 0.43 2.83
N PHE A 100 40.52 1.74 3.06
CA PHE A 100 41.62 2.52 2.49
C PHE A 100 43.00 1.94 2.81
N GLY A 101 43.25 1.61 4.08
CA GLY A 101 44.51 1.01 4.51
C GLY A 101 44.77 -0.37 3.88
N GLN A 102 43.72 -1.16 3.66
CA GLN A 102 43.80 -2.46 2.97
C GLN A 102 44.16 -2.31 1.47
N LEU A 103 43.70 -1.24 0.82
CA LEU A 103 44.03 -0.89 -0.55
C LEU A 103 45.37 -0.13 -0.70
N GLY A 104 46.07 0.15 0.41
CA GLY A 104 47.32 0.92 0.42
C GLY A 104 47.15 2.40 0.08
N LEU A 105 45.93 2.92 0.18
CA LEU A 105 45.57 4.28 -0.26
C LEU A 105 45.92 5.35 0.77
N SER A 106 46.22 6.54 0.26
CA SER A 106 46.60 7.73 1.04
C SER A 106 45.53 8.17 2.06
N THR A 107 45.93 8.24 3.34
CA THR A 107 45.09 8.79 4.42
C THR A 107 44.73 10.26 4.20
N ARG A 108 45.55 11.03 3.46
CA ARG A 108 45.25 12.43 3.12
C ARG A 108 44.01 12.50 2.24
N ASP A 109 43.93 11.63 1.24
CA ASP A 109 42.87 11.67 0.24
C ASP A 109 41.58 11.03 0.76
N MET A 110 41.69 10.06 1.69
CA MET A 110 40.58 9.66 2.57
C MET A 110 39.95 10.85 3.30
N TYR A 111 40.76 11.73 3.91
CA TYR A 111 40.23 12.92 4.60
C TYR A 111 39.60 13.93 3.65
N ARG A 112 40.20 14.20 2.47
CA ARG A 112 39.59 15.06 1.44
C ARG A 112 38.20 14.57 1.02
N LEU A 113 38.02 13.26 0.88
CA LEU A 113 36.73 12.65 0.55
C LEU A 113 35.74 12.72 1.73
N LEU A 114 36.20 12.58 2.98
CA LEU A 114 35.35 12.70 4.17
C LEU A 114 34.90 14.15 4.45
N GLU A 115 35.71 15.13 4.08
CA GLU A 115 35.38 16.56 4.17
C GLU A 115 34.36 17.01 3.10
N HIS A 116 34.09 16.19 2.07
CA HIS A 116 33.11 16.53 1.05
C HIS A 116 31.66 16.43 1.58
N PRO A 117 30.82 17.49 1.50
CA PRO A 117 29.49 17.51 2.13
C PRO A 117 28.52 16.42 1.66
N GLY A 118 28.61 16.01 0.38
CA GLY A 118 27.79 14.91 -0.17
C GLY A 118 28.23 13.51 0.27
N ALA A 119 29.38 13.40 0.93
CA ALA A 119 30.08 12.14 1.22
C ALA A 119 30.06 11.73 2.69
N GLU A 120 30.19 12.67 3.63
CA GLU A 120 30.39 12.41 5.08
C GLU A 120 29.52 11.27 5.61
N GLN A 121 28.19 11.32 5.41
CA GLN A 121 27.27 10.30 5.93
C GLN A 121 27.40 8.94 5.23
N ALA A 122 27.72 8.92 3.92
CA ALA A 122 27.85 7.69 3.15
C ALA A 122 29.15 6.94 3.49
N LEU A 123 30.22 7.68 3.76
CA LEU A 123 31.55 7.14 4.06
C LEU A 123 31.76 6.85 5.56
N THR A 124 31.05 7.54 6.47
CA THR A 124 31.14 7.28 7.93
C THR A 124 30.15 6.23 8.44
N ARG A 125 29.01 6.02 7.77
CA ARG A 125 27.93 5.10 8.22
C ARG A 125 27.81 3.84 7.35
N ILE A 126 28.94 3.30 6.93
CA ILE A 126 29.00 2.12 6.07
C ILE A 126 28.42 0.88 6.77
N ARG A 127 27.86 -0.03 5.97
CA ARG A 127 27.26 -1.29 6.46
C ARG A 127 28.00 -2.50 5.89
N ALA A 128 27.95 -3.61 6.62
CA ALA A 128 28.44 -4.90 6.12
C ALA A 128 27.73 -5.27 4.80
N GLY A 129 28.49 -5.68 3.78
CA GLY A 129 27.98 -5.99 2.44
C GLY A 129 27.73 -4.77 1.54
N GLN A 130 27.96 -3.54 2.02
CA GLN A 130 27.97 -2.35 1.16
C GLN A 130 29.15 -2.42 0.19
N GLN A 131 28.92 -2.07 -1.07
CA GLN A 131 29.97 -2.02 -2.10
C GLN A 131 30.51 -0.59 -2.25
N PHE A 132 31.80 -0.51 -2.56
CA PHE A 132 32.50 0.68 -3.03
C PHE A 132 33.34 0.31 -4.26
N GLU A 133 33.43 1.22 -5.23
CA GLU A 133 34.26 1.07 -6.42
C GLU A 133 35.39 2.11 -6.36
N PHE A 134 36.63 1.67 -6.55
CA PHE A 134 37.83 2.51 -6.48
C PHE A 134 38.57 2.51 -7.82
N ASP A 135 38.86 3.69 -8.33
CA ASP A 135 39.65 3.92 -9.54
C ASP A 135 41.09 4.23 -9.12
N ILE A 136 41.95 3.20 -9.23
CA ILE A 136 43.31 3.15 -8.68
C ILE A 136 44.29 2.89 -9.85
N PRO A 137 44.64 3.93 -10.65
CA PRO A 137 45.45 3.74 -11.86
C PRO A 137 46.89 3.28 -11.58
N ASN A 138 47.43 3.59 -10.39
CA ASN A 138 48.71 3.08 -9.90
C ASN A 138 48.60 2.70 -8.41
N PRO A 139 49.40 1.75 -7.90
CA PRO A 139 49.34 1.33 -6.49
C PRO A 139 49.50 2.50 -5.50
N GLY A 140 48.45 2.79 -4.73
CA GLY A 140 48.40 3.88 -3.74
C GLY A 140 47.88 5.23 -4.28
N GLU A 141 47.75 5.38 -5.60
CA GLU A 141 47.18 6.55 -6.25
C GLU A 141 45.68 6.38 -6.44
N LEU A 142 44.87 7.28 -5.89
CA LEU A 142 43.41 7.24 -5.98
C LEU A 142 42.91 8.37 -6.89
N ARG A 143 42.30 8.02 -8.02
CA ARG A 143 41.68 8.99 -8.94
C ARG A 143 40.22 9.27 -8.57
N ALA A 144 39.44 8.23 -8.22
CA ALA A 144 38.05 8.40 -7.80
C ALA A 144 37.52 7.27 -6.90
N VAL A 145 36.47 7.59 -6.12
CA VAL A 145 35.65 6.61 -5.38
C VAL A 145 34.20 6.72 -5.82
N ARG A 146 33.55 5.59 -6.06
CA ARG A 146 32.14 5.51 -6.43
C ARG A 146 31.36 4.62 -5.47
N PHE A 147 30.13 5.01 -5.13
CA PHE A 147 29.24 4.30 -4.20
C PHE A 147 27.77 4.60 -4.44
N GLU A 148 26.87 3.80 -3.84
CA GLU A 148 25.42 4.06 -3.89
C GLU A 148 24.95 4.97 -2.75
N ARG A 149 24.14 5.98 -3.09
CA ARG A 149 23.45 6.89 -2.17
C ARG A 149 21.93 6.80 -2.39
N GLY A 150 21.35 5.67 -1.99
CA GLY A 150 19.92 5.39 -2.18
C GLY A 150 19.65 4.83 -3.58
N ASP A 151 19.03 5.63 -4.45
CA ASP A 151 18.85 5.27 -5.88
C ASP A 151 19.89 5.97 -6.79
N GLU A 152 20.75 6.82 -6.22
CA GLU A 152 21.87 7.47 -6.89
C GLU A 152 23.14 6.60 -6.85
N VAL A 153 23.92 6.62 -7.93
CA VAL A 153 25.36 6.35 -7.90
C VAL A 153 26.07 7.70 -7.79
N VAL A 154 26.92 7.83 -6.78
CA VAL A 154 27.77 8.99 -6.54
C VAL A 154 29.20 8.61 -6.88
N GLN A 155 29.87 9.44 -7.66
CA GLN A 155 31.30 9.36 -7.91
C GLN A 155 31.97 10.63 -7.39
N LEU A 156 33.03 10.45 -6.62
CA LEU A 156 33.88 11.51 -6.08
C LEU A 156 35.25 11.40 -6.73
N ALA A 157 35.57 12.33 -7.62
CA ALA A 157 36.88 12.42 -8.27
C ALA A 157 37.81 13.33 -7.44
N LEU A 158 39.07 12.95 -7.32
CA LEU A 158 40.12 13.76 -6.68
C LEU A 158 40.85 14.57 -7.76
N THR A 159 40.71 15.89 -7.72
CA THR A 159 41.37 16.82 -8.65
C THR A 159 42.50 17.58 -7.94
N GLU A 160 43.21 18.48 -8.63
CA GLU A 160 44.14 19.39 -7.95
C GLU A 160 43.40 20.44 -7.10
N GLU A 161 42.20 20.85 -7.53
CA GLU A 161 41.42 21.92 -6.89
C GLU A 161 40.58 21.45 -5.70
N GLY A 162 40.15 20.18 -5.66
CA GLY A 162 39.29 19.70 -4.58
C GLY A 162 38.85 18.24 -4.69
N VAL A 163 37.57 18.00 -4.42
CA VAL A 163 36.85 16.76 -4.72
C VAL A 163 35.65 17.16 -5.55
N GLU A 164 35.47 16.56 -6.72
CA GLU A 164 34.33 16.80 -7.60
C GLU A 164 33.32 15.67 -7.47
N GLU A 165 32.05 16.03 -7.21
CA GLU A 165 30.94 15.08 -7.15
C GLU A 165 30.19 15.05 -8.49
N SER A 166 30.13 13.86 -9.10
CA SER A 166 29.14 13.55 -10.14
C SER A 166 28.12 12.54 -9.62
N VAL A 167 26.86 12.74 -9.99
CA VAL A 167 25.72 11.94 -9.53
C VAL A 167 24.98 11.40 -10.75
N THR A 168 24.70 10.10 -10.76
CA THR A 168 23.95 9.43 -11.82
C THR A 168 22.81 8.63 -11.18
N GLU A 169 21.57 8.91 -11.55
CA GLU A 169 20.43 8.07 -11.14
C GLU A 169 20.57 6.68 -11.77
N ARG A 170 20.53 5.61 -10.96
CA ARG A 170 20.41 4.25 -11.52
C ARG A 170 19.01 4.08 -12.11
N GLN A 171 18.95 3.64 -13.37
CA GLN A 171 17.70 3.46 -14.12
C GLN A 171 16.81 2.38 -13.48
N VAL A 172 15.86 2.80 -12.64
CA VAL A 172 14.92 1.91 -11.95
C VAL A 172 13.60 1.78 -12.72
N GLN A 173 13.17 0.55 -12.95
CA GLN A 173 11.88 0.24 -13.59
C GLN A 173 10.76 0.30 -12.56
N ARG A 174 9.80 1.21 -12.75
CA ARG A 174 8.56 1.24 -11.96
C ARG A 174 7.51 0.35 -12.62
N ARG A 175 7.13 -0.75 -11.96
CA ARG A 175 6.09 -1.68 -12.42
C ARG A 175 4.82 -1.45 -11.62
N VAL A 176 3.69 -1.26 -12.30
CA VAL A 176 2.37 -1.17 -11.66
C VAL A 176 1.79 -2.58 -11.56
N MET A 177 1.67 -3.06 -10.33
CA MET A 177 1.16 -4.37 -9.98
C MET A 177 -0.27 -4.23 -9.47
N MET A 178 -1.09 -5.27 -9.65
CA MET A 178 -2.43 -5.33 -9.08
C MET A 178 -2.68 -6.70 -8.45
N ALA A 179 -3.30 -6.71 -7.28
CA ALA A 179 -3.69 -7.91 -6.58
C ALA A 179 -5.03 -7.71 -5.86
N SER A 180 -5.69 -8.82 -5.51
CA SER A 180 -6.98 -8.81 -4.83
C SER A 180 -7.20 -10.06 -4.01
N GLY A 181 -8.04 -9.99 -2.98
CA GLY A 181 -8.31 -11.12 -2.12
C GLY A 181 -9.62 -11.01 -1.34
N GLU A 182 -10.13 -12.17 -0.95
CA GLU A 182 -11.28 -12.31 -0.04
C GLU A 182 -10.81 -12.78 1.33
N VAL A 183 -11.29 -12.10 2.38
CA VAL A 183 -11.00 -12.40 3.77
C VAL A 183 -11.71 -13.69 4.18
N ARG A 184 -10.93 -14.70 4.61
CA ARG A 184 -11.45 -15.98 5.14
C ARG A 184 -11.13 -16.17 6.61
N SER A 185 -9.96 -15.73 7.05
CA SER A 185 -9.57 -15.69 8.48
C SER A 185 -9.09 -14.30 8.91
N SER A 186 -8.25 -13.65 8.10
CA SER A 186 -7.70 -12.32 8.34
C SER A 186 -7.34 -11.64 7.00
N LEU A 187 -7.03 -10.34 7.04
CA LEU A 187 -6.53 -9.62 5.87
C LEU A 187 -5.14 -10.12 5.43
N PHE A 188 -4.26 -10.46 6.38
CA PHE A 188 -2.90 -10.92 6.08
C PHE A 188 -2.91 -12.29 5.41
N GLU A 189 -3.65 -13.26 5.94
CA GLU A 189 -3.85 -14.57 5.28
C GLU A 189 -4.47 -14.42 3.88
N ALA A 190 -5.41 -13.49 3.71
CA ALA A 190 -6.01 -13.22 2.40
C ALA A 190 -5.03 -12.58 1.39
N GLY A 191 -4.07 -11.79 1.87
CA GLY A 191 -3.02 -11.20 1.04
C GLY A 191 -1.85 -12.14 0.74
N GLU A 192 -1.43 -12.97 1.70
CA GLU A 192 -0.46 -14.06 1.48
C GLU A 192 -0.99 -15.03 0.43
N ARG A 193 -2.27 -15.42 0.52
CA ARG A 193 -2.97 -16.24 -0.49
C ARG A 193 -3.10 -15.56 -1.87
N ALA A 194 -2.93 -14.23 -1.93
CA ALA A 194 -2.94 -13.43 -3.16
C ALA A 194 -1.51 -13.06 -3.64
N GLY A 195 -0.46 -13.57 -3.00
CA GLY A 195 0.93 -13.30 -3.37
C GLY A 195 1.45 -11.91 -2.97
N ILE A 196 0.77 -11.22 -2.06
CA ILE A 196 1.03 -9.82 -1.72
C ILE A 196 1.97 -9.71 -0.52
N ALA A 197 3.00 -8.88 -0.61
CA ALA A 197 3.84 -8.54 0.52
C ALA A 197 3.04 -7.86 1.65
N ASN A 198 3.27 -8.28 2.90
CA ASN A 198 2.59 -7.71 4.07
C ASN A 198 2.82 -6.18 4.20
N SER A 199 3.94 -5.65 3.70
CA SER A 199 4.21 -4.20 3.57
C SER A 199 3.12 -3.46 2.77
N THR A 200 2.72 -4.01 1.62
CA THR A 200 1.68 -3.47 0.74
C THR A 200 0.30 -3.55 1.39
N LEU A 201 0.00 -4.61 2.14
CA LEU A 201 -1.24 -4.74 2.91
C LEU A 201 -1.32 -3.69 4.04
N PHE A 202 -0.22 -3.46 4.77
CA PHE A 202 -0.14 -2.38 5.75
C PHE A 202 -0.30 -1.00 5.09
N ALA A 203 0.34 -0.76 3.94
CA ALA A 203 0.18 0.49 3.19
C ALA A 203 -1.27 0.71 2.75
N MET A 204 -1.95 -0.33 2.24
CA MET A 204 -3.36 -0.29 1.88
C MET A 204 -4.26 0.02 3.09
N ALA A 205 -4.05 -0.66 4.22
CA ALA A 205 -4.80 -0.43 5.45
C ALA A 205 -4.59 1.00 5.98
N ASN A 206 -3.35 1.51 5.99
CA ASN A 206 -3.01 2.87 6.42
C ASN A 206 -3.62 3.98 5.51
N VAL A 207 -3.90 3.65 4.24
CA VAL A 207 -4.61 4.56 3.31
C VAL A 207 -6.11 4.58 3.60
N LEU A 208 -6.69 3.43 3.98
CA LEU A 208 -8.14 3.26 4.22
C LEU A 208 -8.57 3.37 5.70
N GLU A 209 -7.65 3.57 6.65
CA GLU A 209 -7.85 3.53 8.12
C GLU A 209 -9.01 4.42 8.62
N ASN A 210 -9.18 5.60 8.03
CA ASN A 210 -10.26 6.54 8.42
C ASN A 210 -11.63 6.12 7.87
N SER A 211 -11.64 5.18 6.92
CA SER A 211 -12.82 4.62 6.27
C SER A 211 -13.29 3.34 6.97
N ILE A 212 -12.37 2.49 7.42
CA ILE A 212 -12.64 1.16 8.00
C ILE A 212 -11.73 0.94 9.23
N ASP A 213 -12.32 0.57 10.37
CA ASP A 213 -11.52 0.11 11.52
C ASP A 213 -11.04 -1.32 11.26
N PHE A 214 -9.87 -1.48 10.64
CA PHE A 214 -9.29 -2.79 10.32
C PHE A 214 -9.05 -3.69 11.57
N SER A 215 -9.17 -3.16 12.79
CA SER A 215 -9.11 -3.96 14.02
C SER A 215 -10.47 -4.52 14.51
N ARG A 216 -11.58 -4.09 13.91
CA ARG A 216 -12.95 -4.43 14.37
C ARG A 216 -13.98 -4.68 13.28
N ASP A 217 -13.85 -4.00 12.13
CA ASP A 217 -14.89 -4.00 11.12
C ASP A 217 -14.77 -5.17 10.12
N ILE A 218 -13.56 -5.71 9.93
CA ILE A 218 -13.23 -6.84 9.04
C ILE A 218 -14.08 -8.08 9.36
N ARG A 219 -14.59 -8.72 8.31
CA ARG A 219 -15.38 -9.96 8.38
C ARG A 219 -14.97 -10.96 7.29
N VAL A 220 -15.35 -12.21 7.50
CA VAL A 220 -15.32 -13.24 6.45
C VAL A 220 -16.22 -12.80 5.29
N GLY A 221 -15.72 -12.90 4.06
CA GLY A 221 -16.42 -12.46 2.84
C GLY A 221 -16.25 -10.98 2.46
N ASP A 222 -15.59 -10.17 3.32
CA ASP A 222 -15.06 -8.88 2.89
C ASP A 222 -13.97 -9.08 1.82
N ARG A 223 -13.83 -8.11 0.91
CA ARG A 223 -12.88 -8.19 -0.22
C ARG A 223 -12.04 -6.93 -0.32
N PHE A 224 -10.84 -7.06 -0.87
CA PHE A 224 -9.95 -5.95 -1.14
C PHE A 224 -9.32 -6.05 -2.53
N HIS A 225 -9.00 -4.90 -3.11
CA HIS A 225 -8.27 -4.76 -4.37
C HIS A 225 -7.20 -3.69 -4.15
N VAL A 226 -5.95 -3.97 -4.55
CA VAL A 226 -4.84 -3.02 -4.41
C VAL A 226 -4.06 -2.95 -5.71
N ILE A 227 -3.89 -1.73 -6.20
CA ILE A 227 -2.99 -1.37 -7.29
C ILE A 227 -1.82 -0.67 -6.63
N TYR A 228 -0.61 -1.19 -6.82
CA TYR A 228 0.59 -0.72 -6.14
C TYR A 228 1.78 -0.71 -7.10
N GLU A 229 2.77 0.12 -6.79
CA GLU A 229 4.02 0.15 -7.53
C GLU A 229 5.07 -0.72 -6.87
N GLU A 230 5.87 -1.36 -7.69
CA GLU A 230 7.14 -1.96 -7.31
C GLU A 230 8.26 -1.27 -8.08
N ILE A 231 9.38 -1.05 -7.40
CA ILE A 231 10.60 -0.51 -7.98
C ILE A 231 11.53 -1.71 -8.21
N TRP A 232 11.92 -1.89 -9.48
CA TRP A 232 12.78 -2.98 -9.94
C TRP A 232 14.10 -2.41 -10.48
N ARG A 233 15.20 -3.12 -10.29
CA ARG A 233 16.54 -2.77 -10.79
C ARG A 233 17.20 -4.05 -11.31
N ASP A 234 17.81 -3.99 -12.49
CA ASP A 234 18.59 -5.09 -13.09
C ASP A 234 17.85 -6.45 -13.20
N GLY A 235 16.51 -6.41 -13.25
CA GLY A 235 15.65 -7.59 -13.31
C GLY A 235 15.11 -8.06 -11.94
N GLU A 236 15.61 -7.53 -10.83
CA GLU A 236 15.19 -7.86 -9.46
C GLU A 236 14.27 -6.79 -8.83
N ARG A 237 13.47 -7.19 -7.83
CA ARG A 237 12.53 -6.30 -7.12
C ARG A 237 13.24 -5.60 -5.95
N LEU A 238 13.68 -4.36 -6.16
CA LEU A 238 14.42 -3.55 -5.19
C LEU A 238 13.56 -3.16 -3.97
N ARG A 239 12.36 -2.58 -4.18
CA ARG A 239 11.51 -2.06 -3.09
C ARG A 239 10.06 -1.78 -3.52
N ASP A 240 9.17 -1.63 -2.55
CA ASP A 240 7.81 -1.11 -2.80
C ASP A 240 7.86 0.38 -3.22
N GLY A 241 7.10 0.74 -4.25
CA GLY A 241 6.80 2.11 -4.67
C GLY A 241 5.55 2.71 -4.00
N GLY A 242 4.73 1.86 -3.36
CA GLY A 242 3.55 2.26 -2.59
C GLY A 242 2.23 2.09 -3.36
N VAL A 243 1.11 2.39 -2.69
CA VAL A 243 -0.24 2.19 -3.22
C VAL A 243 -0.58 3.26 -4.26
N VAL A 244 -0.98 2.85 -5.46
CA VAL A 244 -1.56 3.72 -6.50
C VAL A 244 -3.06 3.89 -6.25
N ALA A 245 -3.75 2.80 -5.94
CA ALA A 245 -5.16 2.82 -5.54
C ALA A 245 -5.50 1.59 -4.69
N ALA A 246 -6.54 1.72 -3.87
CA ALA A 246 -7.08 0.65 -3.06
C ALA A 246 -8.61 0.70 -3.05
N SER A 247 -9.26 -0.45 -3.05
CA SER A 247 -10.65 -0.59 -2.60
C SER A 247 -10.77 -1.69 -1.55
N PHE A 248 -11.72 -1.51 -0.63
CA PHE A 248 -12.14 -2.54 0.31
C PHE A 248 -13.66 -2.54 0.43
N SER A 249 -14.28 -3.70 0.22
CA SER A 249 -15.72 -3.92 0.35
C SER A 249 -16.02 -4.50 1.73
N ASN A 250 -16.61 -3.69 2.62
CA ASN A 250 -17.05 -4.12 3.95
C ASN A 250 -18.58 -4.09 4.02
N ARG A 251 -19.21 -5.24 4.33
CA ARG A 251 -20.67 -5.34 4.53
C ARG A 251 -21.52 -4.81 3.35
N GLY A 252 -21.02 -4.94 2.12
CA GLY A 252 -21.70 -4.44 0.91
C GLY A 252 -21.58 -2.93 0.69
N LYS A 253 -20.62 -2.28 1.35
CA LYS A 253 -20.22 -0.91 1.07
C LYS A 253 -18.75 -0.88 0.67
N ASP A 254 -18.45 -0.23 -0.44
CA ASP A 254 -17.10 -0.11 -0.96
C ASP A 254 -16.44 1.19 -0.48
N HIS A 255 -15.17 1.08 -0.13
CA HIS A 255 -14.33 2.17 0.35
C HIS A 255 -13.12 2.27 -0.57
N VAL A 256 -13.12 3.28 -1.45
CA VAL A 256 -12.08 3.48 -2.49
C VAL A 256 -11.15 4.63 -2.10
N ALA A 257 -9.86 4.46 -2.34
CA ALA A 257 -8.84 5.47 -2.20
C ALA A 257 -7.93 5.50 -3.44
N LEU A 258 -7.74 6.68 -4.00
CA LEU A 258 -6.97 6.93 -5.22
C LEU A 258 -5.81 7.87 -4.89
N ARG A 259 -4.58 7.49 -5.24
CA ARG A 259 -3.39 8.33 -5.03
C ARG A 259 -3.40 9.50 -6.01
N TYR A 260 -3.28 10.70 -5.48
CA TYR A 260 -3.14 11.94 -6.23
C TYR A 260 -1.77 12.57 -5.97
N VAL A 261 -1.17 13.12 -7.02
CA VAL A 261 0.09 13.89 -6.95
C VAL A 261 -0.22 15.32 -7.37
N HIS A 262 -0.15 16.23 -6.40
CA HIS A 262 -0.39 17.67 -6.55
C HIS A 262 0.66 18.35 -7.45
N ALA A 263 0.43 19.61 -7.81
CA ALA A 263 1.34 20.39 -8.64
C ALA A 263 2.73 20.63 -7.99
N ASP A 264 2.81 20.60 -6.66
CA ASP A 264 4.03 20.71 -5.84
C ASP A 264 4.73 19.36 -5.59
N GLY A 265 4.26 18.27 -6.22
CA GLY A 265 4.77 16.91 -6.01
C GLY A 265 4.25 16.22 -4.75
N LYS A 266 3.43 16.88 -3.92
CA LYS A 266 2.86 16.29 -2.70
C LYS A 266 1.92 15.13 -3.06
N VAL A 267 2.03 14.02 -2.32
CA VAL A 267 1.23 12.81 -2.53
C VAL A 267 0.17 12.64 -1.43
N GLU A 268 -1.10 12.57 -1.83
CA GLU A 268 -2.26 12.35 -0.94
C GLU A 268 -3.26 11.36 -1.54
N TYR A 269 -4.28 10.96 -0.79
CA TYR A 269 -5.27 9.94 -1.20
C TYR A 269 -6.70 10.47 -1.06
N TYR A 270 -7.51 10.26 -2.09
CA TYR A 270 -8.87 10.81 -2.21
C TYR A 270 -9.90 9.75 -2.62
N ASP A 271 -11.16 9.96 -2.25
CA ASP A 271 -12.29 9.17 -2.72
C ASP A 271 -12.58 9.48 -4.21
N GLN A 272 -13.45 8.67 -4.84
CA GLN A 272 -13.83 8.85 -6.26
C GLN A 272 -14.45 10.24 -6.59
N ASP A 273 -14.94 10.97 -5.58
CA ASP A 273 -15.49 12.32 -5.74
C ASP A 273 -14.43 13.41 -5.51
N GLY A 274 -13.17 13.02 -5.24
CA GLY A 274 -12.05 13.92 -4.98
C GLY A 274 -11.99 14.47 -3.55
N ARG A 275 -12.57 13.80 -2.54
CA ARG A 275 -12.46 14.19 -1.12
C ARG A 275 -11.36 13.40 -0.41
N PRO A 276 -10.55 14.00 0.49
CA PRO A 276 -9.50 13.28 1.22
C PRO A 276 -10.03 12.01 1.93
N VAL A 277 -9.41 10.85 1.68
CA VAL A 277 -9.72 9.59 2.41
C VAL A 277 -9.19 9.65 3.83
N ARG A 278 -8.08 10.35 4.05
CA ARG A 278 -7.69 10.80 5.39
C ARG A 278 -8.72 11.80 5.89
N GLY A 279 -9.64 11.31 6.71
CA GLY A 279 -10.62 12.14 7.39
C GLY A 279 -9.93 13.23 8.21
N SER A 280 -10.62 14.36 8.40
CA SER A 280 -10.07 15.54 9.07
C SER A 280 -9.53 15.28 10.48
N PHE A 281 -9.88 14.14 11.09
CA PHE A 281 -9.50 13.74 12.45
C PHE A 281 -9.17 12.25 12.55
N LEU A 282 -7.98 11.92 13.08
CA LEU A 282 -7.63 10.59 13.56
C LEU A 282 -8.50 10.23 14.77
N ARG A 283 -9.07 9.01 14.78
CA ARG A 283 -9.82 8.50 15.94
C ARG A 283 -8.92 8.09 17.10
N MET A 284 -7.68 7.67 16.81
CA MET A 284 -6.67 7.30 17.79
C MET A 284 -5.41 8.18 17.60
N PRO A 285 -5.25 9.25 18.38
CA PRO A 285 -4.09 10.17 18.30
C PRO A 285 -2.79 9.58 18.90
N ILE A 286 -2.63 8.25 18.90
CA ILE A 286 -1.54 7.54 19.57
C ILE A 286 -1.41 6.11 18.99
N GLU A 287 -0.19 5.72 18.66
CA GLU A 287 0.12 4.37 18.17
C GLU A 287 0.09 3.33 19.31
N PHE A 288 -0.36 2.11 18.99
CA PHE A 288 -0.31 0.92 19.86
C PHE A 288 -0.75 1.14 21.32
N SER A 289 -2.00 1.56 21.51
CA SER A 289 -2.60 1.74 22.83
C SER A 289 -3.89 0.94 23.01
N ARG A 290 -4.17 0.50 24.24
CA ARG A 290 -5.46 -0.09 24.61
C ARG A 290 -6.38 0.99 25.19
N ILE A 291 -7.65 0.99 24.81
CA ILE A 291 -8.65 1.84 25.47
C ILE A 291 -8.84 1.30 26.89
N SER A 292 -8.46 2.08 27.91
CA SER A 292 -8.68 1.76 29.33
C SER A 292 -10.03 2.25 29.84
N SER A 293 -10.59 3.31 29.23
CA SER A 293 -11.88 3.91 29.57
C SER A 293 -12.49 4.55 28.33
N ARG A 294 -13.78 4.30 28.08
CA ARG A 294 -14.52 4.92 26.95
C ARG A 294 -15.23 6.21 27.38
N PHE A 295 -15.59 7.03 26.41
CA PHE A 295 -16.53 8.14 26.61
C PHE A 295 -17.83 7.61 27.21
N ASN A 296 -18.27 8.20 28.32
CA ASN A 296 -19.49 7.78 29.00
C ASN A 296 -20.09 8.94 29.80
N PRO A 297 -21.10 9.66 29.27
CA PRO A 297 -21.71 10.78 29.97
C PRO A 297 -22.49 10.33 31.22
N ASN A 298 -22.88 9.06 31.29
CA ASN A 298 -23.74 8.48 32.33
C ASN A 298 -22.96 7.63 33.36
N ARG A 299 -21.63 7.75 33.42
CA ARG A 299 -20.77 6.95 34.30
C ARG A 299 -21.08 7.23 35.78
N ARG A 300 -21.82 6.33 36.42
CA ARG A 300 -22.10 6.39 37.87
C ARG A 300 -20.86 6.04 38.69
N HIS A 301 -20.65 6.76 39.79
CA HIS A 301 -19.62 6.45 40.77
C HIS A 301 -20.09 5.29 41.66
N PRO A 302 -19.37 4.14 41.71
CA PRO A 302 -19.88 2.92 42.34
C PRO A 302 -20.13 3.05 43.85
N ILE A 303 -19.45 3.98 44.52
CA ILE A 303 -19.55 4.19 45.97
C ILE A 303 -20.59 5.27 46.33
N TYR A 304 -20.88 6.22 45.42
CA TYR A 304 -21.67 7.42 45.74
C TYR A 304 -22.93 7.62 44.87
N GLY A 305 -23.18 6.73 43.90
CA GLY A 305 -24.34 6.78 42.99
C GLY A 305 -24.37 7.93 41.99
N THR A 306 -23.65 9.02 42.26
CA THR A 306 -23.54 10.23 41.43
C THR A 306 -23.00 9.95 40.04
N VAL A 307 -23.56 10.60 39.02
CA VAL A 307 -23.02 10.55 37.66
C VAL A 307 -21.83 11.49 37.58
N ARG A 308 -20.63 10.94 37.31
CA ARG A 308 -19.43 11.70 36.94
C ARG A 308 -19.02 11.29 35.55
N ALA A 309 -19.58 12.01 34.57
CA ALA A 309 -19.34 11.85 33.15
C ALA A 309 -17.85 11.67 32.85
N HIS A 310 -17.53 10.70 32.00
CA HIS A 310 -16.24 10.58 31.38
C HIS A 310 -16.29 11.27 30.01
N GLN A 311 -15.66 12.44 29.92
CA GLN A 311 -15.84 13.42 28.85
C GLN A 311 -14.90 13.24 27.65
N GLY A 312 -14.05 12.21 27.69
CA GLY A 312 -13.11 11.80 26.66
C GLY A 312 -12.92 10.27 26.63
N VAL A 313 -11.82 9.82 26.05
CA VAL A 313 -11.39 8.41 25.98
C VAL A 313 -9.98 8.31 26.55
N ASP A 314 -9.76 7.30 27.40
CA ASP A 314 -8.47 7.02 28.00
C ASP A 314 -7.75 5.92 27.20
N PHE A 315 -6.57 6.23 26.70
CA PHE A 315 -5.68 5.33 25.99
C PHE A 315 -4.48 5.00 26.88
N ALA A 316 -4.44 3.78 27.43
CA ALA A 316 -3.32 3.32 28.24
C ALA A 316 -2.13 2.94 27.33
N ALA A 317 -0.99 3.58 27.60
CA ALA A 317 0.27 3.44 26.89
C ALA A 317 1.44 3.80 27.83
N ALA A 318 2.68 3.49 27.45
CA ALA A 318 3.84 3.76 28.31
C ALA A 318 4.12 5.26 28.46
N THR A 319 4.70 5.66 29.60
CA THR A 319 5.25 7.02 29.76
C THR A 319 6.28 7.26 28.66
N GLY A 320 6.11 8.33 27.90
CA GLY A 320 6.97 8.65 26.75
C GLY A 320 6.43 8.20 25.39
N THR A 321 5.32 7.46 25.30
CA THR A 321 4.68 7.17 23.99
C THR A 321 4.25 8.48 23.30
N PRO A 322 4.56 8.70 22.00
CA PRO A 322 4.18 9.91 21.28
C PRO A 322 2.66 10.11 21.17
N ILE A 323 2.20 11.33 21.44
CA ILE A 323 0.82 11.78 21.22
C ILE A 323 0.79 12.70 20.00
N ARG A 324 -0.09 12.40 19.04
CA ARG A 324 -0.22 13.09 17.76
C ARG A 324 -1.44 14.02 17.72
N SER A 325 -1.36 15.12 16.98
CA SER A 325 -2.56 15.93 16.70
C SER A 325 -3.52 15.10 15.84
N ALA A 326 -4.77 14.98 16.27
CA ALA A 326 -5.79 14.25 15.52
C ALA A 326 -6.11 14.91 14.18
N GLY A 327 -6.05 16.24 14.09
CA GLY A 327 -6.38 16.99 12.87
C GLY A 327 -5.44 18.16 12.62
N ASN A 328 -5.57 18.76 11.43
CA ASN A 328 -4.95 20.04 11.12
C ASN A 328 -5.58 21.15 11.97
N GLY A 329 -4.80 22.09 12.50
CA GLY A 329 -5.34 23.14 13.36
C GLY A 329 -4.32 24.14 13.88
N ARG A 330 -4.71 24.84 14.95
CA ARG A 330 -3.93 25.82 15.70
C ARG A 330 -3.99 25.48 17.19
N VAL A 331 -2.84 25.46 17.85
CA VAL A 331 -2.75 25.25 19.30
C VAL A 331 -3.36 26.45 20.02
N THR A 332 -4.41 26.23 20.82
CA THR A 332 -5.07 27.26 21.64
C THR A 332 -4.64 27.22 23.09
N PHE A 333 -4.18 26.06 23.57
CA PHE A 333 -3.57 25.91 24.89
C PHE A 333 -2.40 24.92 24.84
N ALA A 334 -1.31 25.22 25.54
CA ALA A 334 -0.20 24.30 25.81
C ALA A 334 0.40 24.68 27.17
N GLY A 335 0.16 23.87 28.21
CA GLY A 335 0.52 24.23 29.58
C GLY A 335 -0.01 23.26 30.64
N TRP A 336 -0.18 23.74 31.87
CA TRP A 336 -0.77 22.97 32.98
C TRP A 336 -2.22 23.38 33.23
N GLN A 337 -3.16 22.43 33.23
CA GLN A 337 -4.60 22.70 33.31
C GLN A 337 -5.29 21.89 34.43
N GLY A 338 -4.93 22.19 35.68
CA GLY A 338 -5.55 21.61 36.87
C GLY A 338 -5.51 20.08 36.87
N GLY A 339 -6.68 19.44 36.95
CA GLY A 339 -6.82 17.98 36.96
C GLY A 339 -6.31 17.29 35.69
N TYR A 340 -6.26 17.96 34.55
CA TYR A 340 -5.70 17.40 33.31
C TYR A 340 -4.16 17.38 33.30
N GLY A 341 -3.49 18.04 34.25
CA GLY A 341 -2.03 18.13 34.28
C GLY A 341 -1.48 18.85 33.05
N ARG A 342 -0.38 18.33 32.48
CA ARG A 342 0.19 18.87 31.22
C ARG A 342 -0.73 18.54 30.06
N THR A 343 -1.23 19.59 29.42
CA THR A 343 -2.35 19.55 28.49
C THR A 343 -2.04 20.36 27.23
N VAL A 344 -2.47 19.86 26.08
CA VAL A 344 -2.56 20.61 24.81
C VAL A 344 -4.03 20.67 24.39
N ILE A 345 -4.47 21.83 23.88
CA ILE A 345 -5.75 21.98 23.18
C ILE A 345 -5.46 22.50 21.77
N VAL A 346 -6.08 21.89 20.77
CA VAL A 346 -6.02 22.30 19.36
C VAL A 346 -7.42 22.71 18.90
N ASP A 347 -7.52 23.89 18.31
CA ASP A 347 -8.68 24.33 17.52
C ASP A 347 -8.46 23.99 16.05
N HIS A 348 -9.45 23.38 15.43
CA HIS A 348 -9.42 22.90 14.06
C HIS A 348 -10.33 23.73 13.14
N GLY A 349 -10.90 24.82 13.68
CA GLY A 349 -11.93 25.62 13.03
C GLY A 349 -13.29 24.90 13.03
N ARG A 350 -14.29 25.55 12.44
CA ARG A 350 -15.67 25.02 12.32
C ARG A 350 -16.29 24.59 13.66
N GLY A 351 -15.84 25.17 14.77
CA GLY A 351 -16.26 24.86 16.14
C GLY A 351 -15.70 23.54 16.71
N ILE A 352 -14.74 22.90 16.04
CA ILE A 352 -14.16 21.62 16.47
C ILE A 352 -12.86 21.85 17.25
N THR A 353 -12.79 21.32 18.47
CA THR A 353 -11.58 21.35 19.30
C THR A 353 -11.26 19.97 19.85
N THR A 354 -9.97 19.69 20.05
CA THR A 354 -9.50 18.47 20.72
C THR A 354 -8.60 18.81 21.90
N LEU A 355 -8.66 17.99 22.96
CA LEU A 355 -7.87 18.14 24.19
C LEU A 355 -7.08 16.85 24.45
N TYR A 356 -5.81 17.00 24.82
CA TYR A 356 -4.87 15.92 25.07
C TYR A 356 -4.20 16.15 26.43
N ALA A 357 -4.44 15.28 27.40
CA ALA A 357 -4.09 15.51 28.80
C ALA A 357 -3.12 14.47 29.39
N HIS A 358 -2.74 14.69 30.66
CA HIS A 358 -1.87 13.87 31.50
C HIS A 358 -0.43 13.69 31.01
N MET A 359 0.01 14.48 30.02
CA MET A 359 1.31 14.31 29.37
C MET A 359 2.49 14.30 30.35
N SER A 360 3.52 13.51 30.05
CA SER A 360 4.81 13.62 30.74
C SER A 360 5.55 14.88 30.30
N ARG A 361 5.56 15.16 28.99
CA ARG A 361 6.24 16.30 28.37
C ARG A 361 5.43 16.81 27.18
N LEU A 362 5.34 18.14 27.03
CA LEU A 362 4.77 18.77 25.83
C LEU A 362 5.78 18.72 24.67
N GLY A 363 5.29 18.72 23.43
CA GLY A 363 6.12 18.97 22.25
C GLY A 363 6.57 20.44 22.18
N ASN A 364 7.38 20.79 21.17
CA ASN A 364 7.78 22.19 20.94
C ASN A 364 6.66 22.98 20.24
N TYR A 365 5.56 23.17 20.96
CA TYR A 365 4.35 23.84 20.49
C TYR A 365 3.97 25.00 21.43
N ARG A 366 3.72 26.17 20.85
CA ARG A 366 3.27 27.38 21.54
C ARG A 366 1.83 27.72 21.14
N VAL A 367 1.12 28.46 21.97
CA VAL A 367 -0.21 29.00 21.63
C VAL A 367 -0.11 29.84 20.36
N GLY A 368 -1.04 29.65 19.42
CA GLY A 368 -1.04 30.28 18.11
C GLY A 368 -0.27 29.51 17.01
N GLN A 369 0.55 28.51 17.36
CA GLN A 369 1.28 27.69 16.39
C GLN A 369 0.33 26.80 15.59
N ARG A 370 0.56 26.69 14.28
CA ARG A 370 -0.15 25.71 13.43
C ARG A 370 0.38 24.30 13.70
N VAL A 371 -0.48 23.31 13.56
CA VAL A 371 -0.15 21.89 13.69
C VAL A 371 -0.88 21.09 12.63
N THR A 372 -0.19 20.12 12.02
CA THR A 372 -0.73 19.21 11.02
C THR A 372 -1.18 17.91 11.69
N GLN A 373 -2.19 17.25 11.14
CA GLN A 373 -2.60 15.90 11.51
C GLN A 373 -1.37 14.97 11.58
N GLY A 374 -1.30 14.13 12.62
CA GLY A 374 -0.19 13.20 12.83
C GLY A 374 1.08 13.80 13.46
N ASN A 375 1.23 15.13 13.55
CA ASN A 375 2.39 15.75 14.23
C ASN A 375 2.41 15.42 15.73
N VAL A 376 3.59 15.10 16.28
CA VAL A 376 3.76 14.76 17.71
C VAL A 376 3.70 16.02 18.58
N ILE A 377 2.55 16.24 19.22
CA ILE A 377 2.26 17.41 20.08
C ILE A 377 2.72 17.21 21.53
N GLY A 378 3.08 15.99 21.94
CA GLY A 378 3.59 15.69 23.27
C GLY A 378 3.74 14.19 23.51
N TYR A 379 3.89 13.80 24.77
CA TYR A 379 4.24 12.43 25.16
C TYR A 379 3.43 11.98 26.38
N VAL A 380 2.96 10.72 26.38
CA VAL A 380 2.14 10.12 27.45
C VAL A 380 2.84 10.20 28.81
N GLY A 381 2.05 10.34 29.88
CA GLY A 381 2.50 10.33 31.26
C GLY A 381 1.31 10.15 32.21
N ALA A 382 1.48 10.62 33.45
CA ALA A 382 0.46 10.58 34.50
C ALA A 382 0.40 11.90 35.29
N THR A 383 0.47 13.05 34.62
CA THR A 383 0.41 14.36 35.31
C THR A 383 -1.02 14.79 35.62
N GLY A 384 -1.23 15.56 36.69
CA GLY A 384 -2.57 15.93 37.16
C GLY A 384 -3.25 14.78 37.91
N THR A 385 -4.53 14.56 37.69
CA THR A 385 -5.35 13.53 38.36
C THR A 385 -5.40 12.24 37.55
N ALA A 386 -4.26 11.56 37.42
CA ALA A 386 -4.12 10.29 36.71
C ALA A 386 -3.81 9.13 37.69
N THR A 387 -4.39 7.96 37.46
CA THR A 387 -4.10 6.73 38.25
C THR A 387 -2.91 5.92 37.73
N GLY A 388 -2.40 6.27 36.54
CA GLY A 388 -1.27 5.63 35.88
C GLY A 388 -1.05 6.20 34.48
N PRO A 389 -0.01 5.75 33.74
CA PRO A 389 0.32 6.28 32.42
C PRO A 389 -0.80 6.06 31.38
N HIS A 390 -1.35 7.16 30.87
CA HIS A 390 -2.34 7.16 29.78
C HIS A 390 -2.42 8.54 29.09
N LEU A 391 -2.97 8.56 27.88
CA LEU A 391 -3.53 9.77 27.28
C LEU A 391 -5.02 9.83 27.61
N HIS A 392 -5.49 10.92 28.20
CA HIS A 392 -6.91 11.28 28.17
C HIS A 392 -7.16 12.21 26.97
N TYR A 393 -8.05 11.81 26.07
CA TYR A 393 -8.34 12.50 24.80
C TYR A 393 -9.82 12.89 24.71
N GLU A 394 -10.10 14.17 24.52
CA GLU A 394 -11.46 14.67 24.26
C GLU A 394 -11.62 15.19 22.84
N PHE A 395 -12.83 15.00 22.30
CA PHE A 395 -13.29 15.61 21.06
C PHE A 395 -14.52 16.47 21.35
N ARG A 396 -14.53 17.73 20.93
CA ARG A 396 -15.62 18.68 21.22
C ARG A 396 -16.08 19.36 19.93
N VAL A 397 -17.40 19.45 19.75
CA VAL A 397 -18.06 20.11 18.60
C VAL A 397 -18.98 21.19 19.14
N ASN A 398 -18.71 22.46 18.77
CA ASN A 398 -19.36 23.65 19.32
C ASN A 398 -19.34 23.67 20.86
N GLY A 399 -18.17 23.33 21.44
CA GLY A 399 -17.96 23.20 22.88
C GLY A 399 -18.51 21.92 23.53
N ALA A 400 -19.50 21.26 22.92
CA ALA A 400 -20.09 20.02 23.45
C ALA A 400 -19.19 18.80 23.19
N HIS A 401 -18.86 18.07 24.24
CA HIS A 401 -18.04 16.86 24.16
C HIS A 401 -18.79 15.73 23.41
N ARG A 402 -18.05 14.98 22.58
CA ARG A 402 -18.54 13.84 21.80
C ARG A 402 -17.59 12.66 21.98
N ASP A 403 -18.08 11.44 21.81
CA ASP A 403 -17.23 10.26 21.76
C ASP A 403 -16.32 10.32 20.51
N PRO A 404 -14.99 10.44 20.65
CA PRO A 404 -14.08 10.54 19.51
C PRO A 404 -14.09 9.29 18.61
N LEU A 405 -14.53 8.15 19.14
CA LEU A 405 -14.55 6.87 18.42
C LEU A 405 -15.79 6.72 17.51
N THR A 406 -16.86 7.46 17.80
CA THR A 406 -18.17 7.29 17.12
C THR A 406 -18.76 8.59 16.56
N VAL A 407 -18.15 9.76 16.84
CA VAL A 407 -18.61 11.05 16.31
C VAL A 407 -18.67 11.05 14.78
N THR A 408 -19.86 11.34 14.23
CA THR A 408 -20.04 11.61 12.80
C THR A 408 -19.45 12.98 12.49
N LEU A 409 -18.41 12.98 11.67
CA LEU A 409 -17.76 14.20 11.17
C LEU A 409 -18.41 14.64 9.85
N PRO A 410 -18.45 15.94 9.53
CA PRO A 410 -18.76 16.36 8.18
C PRO A 410 -17.71 15.75 7.23
N LYS A 411 -18.14 15.24 6.06
CA LYS A 411 -17.20 14.82 5.02
C LYS A 411 -16.28 16.01 4.69
N PRO A 412 -14.96 15.80 4.49
CA PRO A 412 -14.10 16.88 4.02
C PRO A 412 -14.57 17.36 2.64
N GLU A 413 -14.36 18.64 2.33
CA GLU A 413 -14.67 19.16 0.99
C GLU A 413 -13.83 18.43 -0.09
N PRO A 414 -14.36 18.30 -1.32
CA PRO A 414 -13.58 17.81 -2.44
C PRO A 414 -12.49 18.82 -2.83
N LEU A 415 -11.53 18.35 -3.62
CA LEU A 415 -10.57 19.22 -4.33
C LEU A 415 -11.29 20.37 -5.06
N PRO A 416 -10.71 21.58 -5.09
CA PRO A 416 -11.27 22.70 -5.85
C PRO A 416 -11.33 22.35 -7.34
N ALA A 417 -12.25 22.97 -8.09
CA ALA A 417 -12.63 22.52 -9.43
C ALA A 417 -11.45 22.37 -10.43
N ASN A 418 -10.41 23.19 -10.30
CA ASN A 418 -9.18 23.09 -11.09
C ASN A 418 -8.37 21.81 -10.77
N GLU A 419 -8.17 21.51 -9.48
CA GLU A 419 -7.50 20.29 -9.02
C GLU A 419 -8.36 19.05 -9.30
N LEU A 420 -9.69 19.15 -9.16
CA LEU A 420 -10.62 18.04 -9.36
C LEU A 420 -10.59 17.50 -10.81
N ALA A 421 -10.34 18.38 -11.80
CA ALA A 421 -10.15 17.97 -13.19
C ALA A 421 -8.85 17.17 -13.39
N ARG A 422 -7.72 17.67 -12.85
CA ARG A 422 -6.42 16.99 -12.87
C ARG A 422 -6.46 15.66 -12.11
N PHE A 423 -7.11 15.64 -10.95
CA PHE A 423 -7.37 14.44 -10.15
C PHE A 423 -8.09 13.35 -10.94
N ARG A 424 -9.21 13.69 -11.59
CA ARG A 424 -9.96 12.74 -12.43
C ARG A 424 -9.11 12.19 -13.57
N ALA A 425 -8.35 13.05 -14.26
CA ALA A 425 -7.46 12.62 -15.34
C ALA A 425 -6.35 11.67 -14.85
N GLN A 426 -5.71 11.98 -13.72
CA GLN A 426 -4.63 11.15 -13.16
C GLN A 426 -5.14 9.80 -12.59
N THR A 427 -6.35 9.75 -12.03
CA THR A 427 -6.85 8.58 -11.29
C THR A 427 -7.78 7.67 -12.10
N ALA A 428 -8.32 8.13 -13.22
CA ALA A 428 -9.22 7.34 -14.08
C ALA A 428 -8.68 5.94 -14.46
N PRO A 429 -7.39 5.73 -14.81
CA PRO A 429 -6.89 4.40 -15.15
C PRO A 429 -6.98 3.40 -13.98
N ALA A 430 -6.59 3.83 -12.77
CA ALA A 430 -6.61 2.99 -11.58
C ALA A 430 -8.04 2.76 -11.05
N LEU A 431 -8.91 3.78 -11.16
CA LEU A 431 -10.33 3.63 -10.83
C LEU A 431 -11.03 2.64 -11.77
N ALA A 432 -10.75 2.71 -13.08
CA ALA A 432 -11.28 1.76 -14.06
C ALA A 432 -10.78 0.32 -13.82
N GLN A 433 -9.51 0.13 -13.46
CA GLN A 433 -8.96 -1.19 -13.11
C GLN A 433 -9.67 -1.81 -11.90
N ILE A 434 -9.98 -1.03 -10.86
CA ILE A 434 -10.80 -1.50 -9.71
C ILE A 434 -12.20 -1.87 -10.18
N GLN A 435 -12.90 -0.95 -10.86
CA GLN A 435 -14.29 -1.13 -11.31
C GLN A 435 -14.47 -2.32 -12.26
N LEU A 436 -13.48 -2.62 -13.11
CA LEU A 436 -13.50 -3.78 -14.00
C LEU A 436 -13.52 -5.11 -13.24
N ILE A 437 -12.82 -5.21 -12.10
CA ILE A 437 -12.78 -6.45 -11.30
C ILE A 437 -14.04 -6.60 -10.45
N ASP A 438 -14.53 -5.52 -9.84
CA ASP A 438 -15.82 -5.50 -9.13
C ASP A 438 -16.97 -5.88 -10.09
N GLY A 439 -17.02 -5.25 -11.28
CA GLY A 439 -18.04 -5.49 -12.29
C GLY A 439 -17.99 -6.88 -12.93
N ARG A 440 -16.80 -7.38 -13.31
CA ARG A 440 -16.64 -8.72 -13.88
C ARG A 440 -17.07 -9.84 -12.92
N ARG A 441 -17.10 -9.58 -11.61
CA ARG A 441 -17.55 -10.55 -10.60
C ARG A 441 -19.05 -10.53 -10.34
N LEU A 442 -19.77 -9.45 -10.69
CA LEU A 442 -21.24 -9.43 -10.65
C LEU A 442 -21.81 -10.34 -11.74
N ALA A 443 -21.29 -10.22 -12.97
CA ALA A 443 -21.63 -11.09 -14.11
C ALA A 443 -21.12 -12.55 -14.01
N LEU A 444 -20.67 -12.98 -12.82
CA LEU A 444 -20.28 -14.35 -12.48
C LEU A 444 -20.98 -14.83 -11.19
N ALA A 445 -21.93 -14.05 -10.67
CA ALA A 445 -22.73 -14.35 -9.47
C ALA A 445 -24.25 -14.33 -9.75
N GLU A 446 -24.63 -14.08 -11.00
CA GLU A 446 -25.96 -14.26 -11.60
C GLU A 446 -25.95 -15.52 -12.49
#